data_AF-A0A371J4P2-F1
#
_entry.id   AF-A0A371J4P2-F1
#
_cell.length_a   1.000
_cell.length_b   1.000
_cell.length_c   1.000
_cell.angle_alpha   90.00
_cell.angle_beta   90.00
_cell.angle_gamma   90.00
#
_symmetry.space_group_name_H-M   'P 1'
#
loop_
_entity.id
_entity.type
_entity.pdbx_description
1 polymer ?
#
loop_
_entity_poly.entity_id
_entity_poly.type
_entity_poly.pdbx_seq_one_letter_code
_entity_poly.pdbx_strand_id
1 'polypeptide(L)'
;MSELKNYTSNLYINLKLYKPFCSINKNVISLDLKKDIDGLISNDKKILDLIYSRSLQIFNDLFDNEDDILFVINKYDEYQWEIIQSEDGSYDRKDLYDETTYTQKHIRINPYIHNKDSLKKLNCIVTDLGKINTAGIKNVHSFYTNCKVKDIRYRRLIRELIEDELVDNFKGIADYYIVHKEKEYVYHLCNDEWIDLSFNKDKDLEKFKEKYSKHID
;
A
#
# COMPACT_ATOMS: atom_id res chain seq x y z
N MET A 1 22.93 -2.89 -8.11
CA MET A 1 21.83 -3.32 -7.24
C MET A 1 20.80 -2.20 -7.22
N SER A 2 19.50 -2.50 -7.38
CA SER A 2 18.48 -1.45 -7.50
C SER A 2 18.33 -0.67 -6.19
N GLU A 3 17.95 0.60 -6.28
CA GLU A 3 17.87 1.47 -5.09
C GLU A 3 16.83 1.01 -4.07
N LEU A 4 15.69 0.49 -4.53
CA LEU A 4 14.72 -0.16 -3.66
C LEU A 4 15.31 -1.36 -2.92
N LYS A 5 16.10 -2.20 -3.62
CA LYS A 5 16.82 -3.32 -2.98
C LYS A 5 17.88 -2.83 -2.01
N ASN A 6 18.61 -1.77 -2.33
CA ASN A 6 19.59 -1.17 -1.42
C ASN A 6 18.89 -0.66 -0.14
N TYR A 7 17.74 0.00 -0.27
CA TYR A 7 16.98 0.48 0.88
C TYR A 7 16.51 -0.69 1.76
N THR A 8 15.83 -1.69 1.19
CA THR A 8 15.29 -2.82 1.97
C THR A 8 16.34 -3.82 2.47
N SER A 9 17.52 -3.86 1.84
CA SER A 9 18.58 -4.80 2.22
C SER A 9 19.65 -4.17 3.12
N ASN A 10 19.89 -2.86 3.04
CA ASN A 10 21.00 -2.20 3.75
C ASN A 10 20.55 -1.14 4.76
N LEU A 11 19.46 -0.41 4.52
CA LEU A 11 19.02 0.69 5.40
C LEU A 11 17.90 0.21 6.34
N TYR A 12 16.83 -0.33 5.76
CA TYR A 12 15.72 -0.91 6.50
C TYR A 12 15.73 -2.43 6.33
N ILE A 13 16.68 -3.08 7.01
CA ILE A 13 16.98 -4.50 6.88
C ILE A 13 15.73 -5.35 7.19
N ASN A 14 15.41 -6.27 6.29
CA ASN A 14 14.25 -7.18 6.33
C ASN A 14 12.88 -6.55 6.08
N LEU A 15 12.80 -5.27 5.67
CA LEU A 15 11.54 -4.67 5.24
C LEU A 15 11.03 -5.36 3.97
N LYS A 16 9.79 -5.83 4.03
CA LYS A 16 9.04 -6.47 2.95
C LYS A 16 7.88 -5.57 2.55
N LEU A 17 8.02 -4.85 1.45
CA LEU A 17 6.95 -4.03 0.88
C LEU A 17 6.05 -4.92 0.03
N TYR A 18 5.21 -5.76 0.63
CA TYR A 18 4.15 -6.51 -0.05
C TYR A 18 3.14 -7.08 0.96
N LYS A 19 1.92 -7.38 0.51
CA LYS A 19 0.89 -7.98 1.37
C LYS A 19 1.20 -9.45 1.72
N PRO A 20 0.88 -9.93 2.94
CA PRO A 20 0.25 -9.19 4.04
C PRO A 20 1.29 -8.36 4.83
N PHE A 21 1.28 -7.03 4.69
CA PHE A 21 2.37 -6.14 5.10
C PHE A 21 2.58 -6.13 6.62
N CYS A 22 1.51 -5.96 7.39
CA CYS A 22 1.54 -5.96 8.85
C CYS A 22 2.06 -7.26 9.47
N SER A 23 1.75 -8.43 8.89
CA SER A 23 2.08 -9.71 9.53
C SER A 23 3.50 -10.19 9.21
N ILE A 24 4.10 -9.71 8.11
CA ILE A 24 5.44 -10.14 7.68
C ILE A 24 6.56 -9.18 8.10
N ASN A 25 6.21 -7.96 8.52
CA ASN A 25 7.16 -6.94 8.95
C ASN A 25 7.12 -6.76 10.47
N LYS A 26 8.29 -6.49 11.05
CA LYS A 26 8.39 -6.04 12.44
C LYS A 26 8.11 -4.55 12.52
N ASN A 27 7.74 -4.08 13.71
CA ASN A 27 7.56 -2.66 14.00
C ASN A 27 6.57 -1.97 13.05
N VAL A 28 5.40 -2.59 12.88
CA VAL A 28 4.28 -2.04 12.13
C VAL A 28 3.15 -1.66 13.09
N ILE A 29 2.46 -0.57 12.79
CA ILE A 29 1.20 -0.17 13.40
C ILE A 29 0.15 -0.18 12.31
N SER A 30 -0.92 -0.97 12.48
CA SER A 30 -2.13 -0.87 11.66
C SER A 30 -3.08 0.13 12.30
N LEU A 31 -3.57 1.09 11.52
CA LEU A 31 -4.50 2.12 11.97
C LEU A 31 -5.84 1.97 11.24
N ASP A 32 -6.89 1.67 12.01
CA ASP A 32 -8.29 1.77 11.63
C ASP A 32 -8.72 3.23 11.67
N LEU A 33 -8.88 3.83 10.50
CA LEU A 33 -9.32 5.22 10.39
C LEU A 33 -10.83 5.37 10.52
N LYS A 34 -11.60 4.28 10.44
CA LYS A 34 -13.05 4.24 10.64
C LYS A 34 -13.44 4.01 12.10
N LYS A 35 -12.48 3.57 12.93
CA LYS A 35 -12.67 3.38 14.37
C LYS A 35 -13.42 4.54 15.03
N ASP A 36 -14.45 4.16 15.79
CA ASP A 36 -15.39 5.03 16.50
C ASP A 36 -16.31 5.90 15.61
N ILE A 37 -16.43 5.65 14.29
CA ILE A 37 -17.27 6.46 13.38
C ILE A 37 -18.63 5.83 13.07
N ASP A 38 -18.72 4.51 12.99
CA ASP A 38 -19.89 3.78 12.45
C ASP A 38 -21.21 4.00 13.21
N GLY A 39 -21.16 4.56 14.42
CA GLY A 39 -22.35 4.96 15.18
C GLY A 39 -22.63 6.47 15.26
N LEU A 40 -21.72 7.32 14.75
CA LEU A 40 -21.77 8.77 14.93
C LEU A 40 -22.30 9.52 13.69
N ILE A 41 -22.21 8.91 12.51
CA ILE A 41 -22.44 9.58 11.23
C ILE A 41 -23.27 8.66 10.33
N SER A 42 -24.46 9.11 9.92
CA SER A 42 -25.38 8.36 9.04
C SER A 42 -25.21 8.65 7.55
N ASN A 43 -24.09 9.26 7.14
CA ASN A 43 -23.84 9.71 5.77
C ASN A 43 -22.44 9.31 5.32
N ASP A 44 -22.37 8.38 4.36
CA ASP A 44 -21.14 7.81 3.81
C ASP A 44 -20.13 8.89 3.41
N LYS A 45 -20.58 9.97 2.76
CA LYS A 45 -19.68 11.06 2.35
C LYS A 45 -18.97 11.72 3.52
N LYS A 46 -19.66 11.91 4.65
CA LYS A 46 -19.05 12.48 5.86
C LYS A 46 -18.06 11.52 6.52
N ILE A 47 -18.30 10.22 6.43
CA ILE A 47 -17.37 9.18 6.90
C ILE A 47 -16.08 9.23 6.08
N LEU A 48 -16.19 9.23 4.74
CA LEU A 48 -15.02 9.34 3.85
C LEU A 48 -14.22 10.62 4.07
N ASP A 49 -14.90 11.76 4.25
CA ASP A 49 -14.22 13.04 4.51
C ASP A 49 -13.45 13.01 5.83
N LEU A 50 -13.97 12.31 6.85
CA LEU A 50 -13.28 12.12 8.12
C LEU A 50 -12.09 11.18 8.00
N ILE A 51 -12.26 10.04 7.32
CA ILE A 51 -11.17 9.10 7.03
C ILE A 51 -10.05 9.78 6.23
N TYR A 52 -10.41 10.54 5.19
CA TYR A 52 -9.49 11.35 4.40
C TYR A 52 -8.73 12.37 5.24
N SER A 53 -9.43 13.06 6.15
CA SER A 53 -8.81 14.03 7.05
C SER A 53 -7.83 13.36 8.01
N ARG A 54 -8.20 12.22 8.60
CA ARG A 54 -7.32 11.43 9.49
C ARG A 54 -6.08 10.94 8.74
N SER A 55 -6.28 10.37 7.56
CA SER A 55 -5.21 9.89 6.68
C SER A 55 -4.22 11.00 6.31
N LEU A 56 -4.72 12.17 5.91
CA LEU A 56 -3.88 13.34 5.62
C LEU A 56 -3.12 13.83 6.84
N GLN A 57 -3.76 13.86 8.01
CA GLN A 57 -3.09 14.29 9.23
C GLN A 57 -1.90 13.38 9.54
N ILE A 58 -2.08 12.07 9.48
CA ILE A 58 -1.02 11.08 9.69
C ILE A 58 0.10 11.25 8.64
N PHE A 59 -0.27 11.43 7.37
CA PHE A 59 0.71 11.65 6.32
C PHE A 59 1.57 12.90 6.57
N ASN A 60 0.93 14.04 6.88
CA ASN A 60 1.67 15.29 7.13
C ASN A 60 2.44 15.27 8.46
N ASP A 61 2.11 14.39 9.40
CA ASP A 61 2.89 14.17 10.62
C ASP A 61 4.22 13.41 10.35
N LEU A 62 4.28 12.67 9.24
CA LEU A 62 5.44 11.83 8.86
C LEU A 62 6.32 12.50 7.80
N PHE A 63 5.72 13.27 6.89
CA PHE A 63 6.36 13.75 5.67
C PHE A 63 6.22 15.26 5.47
N ASP A 64 7.33 15.86 5.07
CA ASP A 64 7.44 17.23 4.58
C ASP A 64 7.57 17.25 3.04
N ASN A 65 7.10 18.32 2.40
CA ASN A 65 7.14 18.45 0.94
C ASN A 65 8.54 18.29 0.32
N GLU A 66 9.60 18.62 1.07
CA GLU A 66 10.98 18.53 0.61
C GLU A 66 11.64 17.19 0.90
N ASP A 67 11.00 16.29 1.65
CA ASP A 67 11.55 14.98 1.99
C ASP A 67 11.77 14.13 0.74
N ASP A 68 12.95 13.49 0.69
CA ASP A 68 13.28 12.52 -0.34
C ASP A 68 12.64 11.16 -0.03
N ILE A 69 11.87 10.66 -0.99
CA ILE A 69 11.08 9.44 -0.86
C ILE A 69 11.34 8.45 -2.00
N LEU A 70 11.11 7.18 -1.69
CA LEU A 70 10.83 6.15 -2.67
C LEU A 70 9.31 5.98 -2.72
N PHE A 71 8.72 6.32 -3.86
CA PHE A 71 7.30 6.04 -4.11
C PHE A 71 7.19 4.70 -4.83
N VAL A 72 6.52 3.74 -4.20
CA VAL A 72 6.43 2.34 -4.65
C VAL A 72 4.98 1.95 -4.85
N ILE A 73 4.72 1.26 -5.96
CA ILE A 73 3.41 0.71 -6.32
C ILE A 73 3.60 -0.76 -6.62
N ASN A 74 2.91 -1.61 -5.88
CA ASN A 74 2.96 -3.03 -6.10
C ASN A 74 1.76 -3.52 -6.92
N LYS A 75 2.05 -4.43 -7.84
CA LYS A 75 1.08 -5.33 -8.45
C LYS A 75 1.43 -6.77 -8.12
N TYR A 76 0.41 -7.59 -8.00
CA TYR A 76 0.56 -8.96 -7.53
C TYR A 76 0.10 -9.93 -8.62
N ASP A 77 0.89 -10.99 -8.80
CA ASP A 77 0.42 -12.19 -9.47
C ASP A 77 -0.31 -13.01 -8.41
N GLU A 78 -1.59 -12.68 -8.22
CA GLU A 78 -2.47 -13.33 -7.24
C GLU A 78 -3.02 -14.63 -7.81
N TYR A 79 -2.92 -15.67 -7.00
CA TYR A 79 -3.56 -16.93 -7.28
C TYR A 79 -5.07 -16.78 -7.09
N GLN A 80 -5.81 -16.91 -8.18
CA GLN A 80 -7.26 -16.99 -8.15
C GLN A 80 -7.68 -18.45 -8.13
N TRP A 81 -8.76 -18.74 -7.42
CA TRP A 81 -9.39 -20.05 -7.44
C TRP A 81 -10.90 -19.89 -7.33
N GLU A 82 -11.63 -20.79 -7.95
CA GLU A 82 -13.09 -20.87 -7.87
C GLU A 82 -13.50 -22.21 -7.27
N ILE A 83 -14.60 -22.22 -6.51
CA ILE A 83 -15.30 -23.47 -6.18
C ILE A 83 -16.31 -23.71 -7.28
N ILE A 84 -16.16 -24.83 -7.98
CA ILE A 84 -17.11 -25.30 -8.99
C ILE A 84 -17.83 -26.52 -8.44
N GLN A 85 -19.15 -26.57 -8.63
CA GLN A 85 -19.92 -27.75 -8.32
C GLN A 85 -19.83 -28.74 -9.49
N SER A 86 -19.35 -29.94 -9.21
CA SER A 86 -19.25 -31.05 -10.16
C SER A 86 -20.63 -31.66 -10.43
N GLU A 87 -20.76 -32.40 -11.54
CA GLU A 87 -22.03 -32.99 -11.99
C GLU A 87 -22.63 -33.97 -10.98
N ASP A 88 -21.80 -34.54 -10.10
CA ASP A 88 -22.20 -35.42 -9.00
C ASP A 88 -22.65 -34.67 -7.73
N GLY A 89 -22.66 -33.33 -7.77
CA GLY A 89 -23.03 -32.46 -6.66
C GLY A 89 -21.90 -32.16 -5.68
N SER A 90 -20.71 -32.71 -5.87
CA SER A 90 -19.51 -32.38 -5.08
C SER A 90 -18.96 -31.00 -5.45
N TYR A 91 -18.14 -30.41 -4.57
CA TYR A 91 -17.53 -29.10 -4.80
C TYR A 91 -16.02 -29.28 -4.99
N ASP A 92 -15.52 -28.89 -6.15
CA ASP A 92 -14.10 -28.94 -6.50
C ASP A 92 -13.49 -27.54 -6.55
N ARG A 93 -12.24 -27.45 -6.11
CA ARG A 93 -11.42 -26.24 -6.28
C ARG A 93 -10.78 -26.26 -7.66
N LYS A 94 -11.01 -25.22 -8.44
CA LYS A 94 -10.31 -24.98 -9.71
C LYS A 94 -9.42 -23.76 -9.59
N ASP A 95 -8.17 -23.94 -9.94
CA ASP A 95 -7.15 -22.91 -9.88
C ASP A 95 -7.20 -22.10 -11.18
N LEU A 96 -7.45 -20.80 -11.06
CA LEU A 96 -7.44 -19.83 -12.14
C LEU A 96 -6.07 -19.14 -12.12
N TYR A 97 -5.10 -19.71 -12.83
CA TYR A 97 -3.81 -19.05 -13.03
C TYR A 97 -3.96 -18.01 -14.14
N ASP A 98 -3.85 -16.73 -13.81
CA ASP A 98 -3.69 -15.67 -14.81
C ASP A 98 -2.37 -14.93 -14.55
N GLU A 99 -1.32 -15.28 -15.28
CA GLU A 99 -0.04 -14.57 -15.24
C GLU A 99 -0.17 -13.28 -16.06
N THR A 100 -0.61 -12.21 -15.42
CA THR A 100 -0.61 -10.89 -16.07
C THR A 100 0.78 -10.25 -15.94
N THR A 101 1.53 -10.21 -17.06
CA THR A 101 2.72 -9.35 -17.11
C THR A 101 2.32 -7.88 -17.00
N TYR A 102 2.59 -7.27 -15.85
CA TYR A 102 2.33 -5.85 -15.62
C TYR A 102 3.36 -4.97 -16.34
N THR A 103 2.87 -3.87 -16.91
CA THR A 103 3.71 -2.79 -17.46
C THR A 103 3.29 -1.46 -16.84
N GLN A 104 4.04 -0.38 -17.07
CA GLN A 104 3.66 0.96 -16.61
C GLN A 104 2.22 1.35 -17.02
N LYS A 105 1.70 0.83 -18.14
CA LYS A 105 0.32 1.10 -18.59
C LYS A 105 -0.75 0.43 -17.71
N HIS A 106 -0.38 -0.60 -16.95
CA HIS A 106 -1.25 -1.36 -16.06
C HIS A 106 -1.28 -0.81 -14.63
N ILE A 107 -0.45 0.20 -14.32
CA ILE A 107 -0.44 0.85 -13.01
C ILE A 107 -0.89 2.30 -13.13
N ARG A 108 -1.74 2.72 -12.20
CA ARG A 108 -2.33 4.06 -12.18
C ARG A 108 -1.38 5.10 -11.57
N ILE A 109 -0.11 5.12 -12.00
CA ILE A 109 0.92 6.00 -11.43
C ILE A 109 0.91 7.42 -11.99
N ASN A 110 0.58 7.56 -13.29
CA ASN A 110 0.67 8.82 -14.02
C ASN A 110 -0.19 9.95 -13.40
N PRO A 111 -1.41 9.72 -12.88
CA PRO A 111 -2.19 10.77 -12.25
C PRO A 111 -1.58 11.30 -10.95
N TYR A 112 -0.76 10.48 -10.28
CA TYR A 112 -0.24 10.74 -8.93
C TYR A 112 1.18 11.30 -8.91
N ILE A 113 1.93 11.23 -10.01
CA ILE A 113 3.23 11.91 -10.11
C ILE A 113 3.07 13.09 -11.07
N HIS A 114 3.20 14.31 -10.56
CA HIS A 114 3.11 15.49 -11.44
C HIS A 114 4.43 15.75 -12.18
N ASN A 115 5.55 15.36 -11.59
CA ASN A 115 6.87 15.54 -12.17
C ASN A 115 7.12 14.47 -13.26
N LYS A 116 7.06 14.92 -14.52
CA LYS A 116 7.24 14.04 -15.69
C LYS A 116 8.63 13.39 -15.74
N ASP A 117 9.65 14.01 -15.16
CA ASP A 117 10.99 13.43 -15.14
C ASP A 117 11.10 12.30 -14.12
N SER A 118 10.37 12.38 -13.01
CA SER A 118 10.21 11.25 -12.08
C SER A 118 9.47 10.08 -12.75
N LEU A 119 8.44 10.34 -13.57
CA LEU A 119 7.75 9.30 -14.33
C LEU A 119 8.65 8.57 -15.33
N LYS A 120 9.59 9.27 -15.97
CA LYS A 120 10.56 8.66 -16.90
C LYS A 120 11.58 7.77 -16.20
N LYS A 121 11.79 7.97 -14.89
CA LYS A 121 12.72 7.22 -14.04
C LYS A 121 12.05 6.03 -13.35
N LEU A 122 10.80 5.73 -13.71
CA LEU A 122 10.08 4.60 -13.13
C LEU A 122 10.81 3.29 -13.45
N ASN A 123 11.19 2.58 -12.40
CA ASN A 123 11.80 1.27 -12.50
C ASN A 123 10.80 0.22 -12.05
N CYS A 124 11.01 -1.04 -12.47
CA CYS A 124 10.26 -2.17 -11.97
C CYS A 124 11.22 -3.24 -11.48
N ILE A 125 10.93 -3.81 -10.30
CA ILE A 125 11.59 -5.01 -9.79
C ILE A 125 10.51 -6.06 -9.60
N VAL A 126 10.76 -7.25 -10.13
CA VAL A 126 9.95 -8.42 -9.85
C VAL A 126 10.60 -9.20 -8.71
N THR A 127 9.83 -9.49 -7.68
CA THR A 127 10.23 -10.32 -6.55
C THR A 127 9.40 -11.61 -6.59
N ASP A 128 10.07 -12.73 -6.86
CA ASP A 128 9.50 -14.06 -6.75
C ASP A 128 9.44 -14.47 -5.27
N LEU A 129 8.23 -14.74 -4.77
CA LEU A 129 7.99 -15.16 -3.40
C LEU A 129 8.03 -16.69 -3.23
N GLY A 130 8.25 -17.43 -4.32
CA GLY A 130 8.35 -18.89 -4.35
C GLY A 130 6.98 -19.58 -4.39
N LYS A 131 6.84 -20.69 -3.65
CA LYS A 131 5.53 -21.33 -3.47
C LYS A 131 4.56 -20.31 -2.87
N ILE A 132 3.35 -20.26 -3.42
CA ILE A 132 2.25 -19.38 -3.03
C ILE A 132 2.31 -19.07 -1.53
N ASN A 133 2.44 -17.79 -1.19
CA ASN A 133 2.47 -17.37 0.22
C ASN A 133 1.08 -17.53 0.86
N THR A 134 0.97 -17.22 2.15
CA THR A 134 -0.32 -17.26 2.88
C THR A 134 -1.42 -16.39 2.26
N ALA A 135 -1.06 -15.40 1.44
CA ALA A 135 -1.97 -14.49 0.75
C ALA A 135 -2.19 -14.84 -0.73
N GLY A 136 -1.77 -16.03 -1.20
CA GLY A 136 -2.01 -16.42 -2.59
C GLY A 136 -1.01 -15.84 -3.60
N ILE A 137 0.06 -15.18 -3.19
CA ILE A 137 0.90 -14.39 -4.11
C ILE A 137 2.13 -15.18 -4.55
N LYS A 138 2.36 -15.20 -5.87
CA LYS A 138 3.58 -15.78 -6.48
C LYS A 138 4.66 -14.72 -6.70
N ASN A 139 4.32 -13.65 -7.42
CA ASN A 139 5.25 -12.56 -7.71
C ASN A 139 4.70 -11.21 -7.25
N VAL A 140 5.63 -10.32 -6.89
CA VAL A 140 5.36 -8.90 -6.64
C VAL A 140 6.10 -8.07 -7.68
N HIS A 141 5.36 -7.29 -8.46
CA HIS A 141 5.90 -6.30 -9.40
C HIS A 141 5.91 -4.94 -8.73
N SER A 142 7.07 -4.56 -8.19
CA SER A 142 7.27 -3.28 -7.50
C SER A 142 7.75 -2.22 -8.48
N PHE A 143 6.82 -1.37 -8.92
CA PHE A 143 7.15 -0.18 -9.68
C PHE A 143 7.54 0.93 -8.72
N TYR A 144 8.70 1.57 -8.94
CA TYR A 144 9.16 2.60 -8.02
C TYR A 144 9.93 3.72 -8.71
N THR A 145 9.86 4.91 -8.10
CA THR A 145 10.71 6.04 -8.47
C THR A 145 11.20 6.79 -7.25
N ASN A 146 12.36 7.41 -7.41
CA ASN A 146 12.84 8.42 -6.48
C ASN A 146 12.22 9.76 -6.83
N CYS A 147 11.76 10.46 -5.81
CA CYS A 147 11.24 11.82 -5.95
C CYS A 147 11.16 12.48 -4.56
N LYS A 148 10.76 13.75 -4.54
CA LYS A 148 10.35 14.41 -3.29
C LYS A 148 8.86 14.21 -3.06
N VAL A 149 8.41 14.37 -1.82
CA VAL A 149 6.97 14.37 -1.49
C VAL A 149 6.19 15.38 -2.34
N LYS A 150 6.76 16.57 -2.57
CA LYS A 150 6.12 17.57 -3.42
C LYS A 150 5.89 17.09 -4.84
N ASP A 151 6.66 16.13 -5.37
CA ASP A 151 6.54 15.60 -6.74
C ASP A 151 5.32 14.69 -6.94
N ILE A 152 4.70 14.24 -5.85
CA ILE A 152 3.51 13.40 -5.86
C ILE A 152 2.26 14.19 -5.44
N ARG A 153 1.13 13.85 -6.06
CA ARG A 153 -0.20 14.36 -5.70
C ARG A 153 -0.78 13.51 -4.58
N TYR A 154 -0.09 13.40 -3.45
CA TYR A 154 -0.47 12.52 -2.34
C TYR A 154 -1.91 12.76 -1.84
N ARG A 155 -2.37 14.02 -1.78
CA ARG A 155 -3.77 14.35 -1.44
C ARG A 155 -4.78 13.71 -2.38
N ARG A 156 -4.49 13.72 -3.68
CA ARG A 156 -5.32 13.09 -4.70
C ARG A 156 -5.26 11.57 -4.59
N LEU A 157 -4.06 11.01 -4.42
CA LEU A 157 -3.87 9.57 -4.24
C LEU A 157 -4.67 9.05 -3.03
N ILE A 158 -4.50 9.67 -1.86
CA ILE A 158 -5.20 9.28 -0.63
C ILE A 158 -6.72 9.38 -0.82
N ARG A 159 -7.21 10.47 -1.43
CA ARG A 159 -8.65 10.62 -1.69
C ARG A 159 -9.18 9.53 -2.60
N GLU A 160 -8.53 9.30 -3.74
CA GLU A 160 -8.99 8.32 -4.72
C GLU A 160 -8.94 6.89 -4.17
N LEU A 161 -8.00 6.57 -3.28
CA LEU A 161 -7.97 5.27 -2.59
C LEU A 161 -9.12 5.10 -1.59
N ILE A 162 -9.47 6.16 -0.85
CA ILE A 162 -10.59 6.15 0.11
C ILE A 162 -11.95 6.04 -0.61
N GLU A 163 -12.08 6.64 -1.78
CA GLU A 163 -13.32 6.60 -2.55
C GLU A 163 -13.44 5.35 -3.44
N ASP A 164 -12.41 4.50 -3.53
CA ASP A 164 -12.34 3.39 -4.49
C ASP A 164 -13.40 2.29 -4.22
N GLU A 165 -13.83 2.09 -2.97
CA GLU A 165 -14.95 1.15 -2.66
C GLU A 165 -16.33 1.65 -3.11
N LEU A 166 -16.53 2.97 -3.22
CA LEU A 166 -17.83 3.56 -3.57
C LEU A 166 -18.03 3.75 -5.07
N VAL A 167 -16.94 3.72 -5.82
CA VAL A 167 -16.96 3.83 -7.27
C VAL A 167 -16.65 2.43 -7.78
N ASP A 168 -17.67 1.66 -8.18
CA ASP A 168 -17.66 0.29 -8.77
C ASP A 168 -16.67 0.05 -9.95
N ASN A 169 -15.70 0.91 -10.17
CA ASN A 169 -14.63 0.81 -11.15
C ASN A 169 -13.40 0.15 -10.55
N PHE A 170 -13.54 -1.14 -10.20
CA PHE A 170 -12.42 -2.04 -9.90
C PHE A 170 -11.42 -2.05 -11.08
N LYS A 171 -10.44 -1.15 -11.04
CA LYS A 171 -9.30 -1.13 -11.97
C LYS A 171 -8.00 -1.32 -11.19
N GLY A 172 -7.95 -2.49 -10.56
CA GLY A 172 -6.75 -3.17 -10.13
C GLY A 172 -6.20 -2.71 -8.79
N ILE A 173 -6.38 -3.57 -7.79
CA ILE A 173 -5.69 -3.60 -6.50
C ILE A 173 -4.20 -3.34 -6.73
N ALA A 174 -3.74 -2.15 -6.37
CA ALA A 174 -2.32 -1.83 -6.35
C ALA A 174 -2.03 -1.28 -4.96
N ASP A 175 -1.00 -1.79 -4.31
CA ASP A 175 -0.63 -1.29 -2.99
C ASP A 175 0.36 -0.14 -3.17
N TYR A 176 0.10 0.97 -2.46
CA TYR A 176 0.93 2.16 -2.54
C TYR A 176 1.74 2.32 -1.26
N TYR A 177 3.06 2.39 -1.40
CA TYR A 177 3.97 2.66 -0.30
C TYR A 177 4.73 3.96 -0.56
N ILE A 178 4.80 4.80 0.46
CA ILE A 178 5.64 6.00 0.49
C ILE A 178 6.71 5.76 1.54
N VAL A 179 7.95 5.64 1.08
CA VAL A 179 9.08 5.24 1.91
C VAL A 179 10.00 6.43 2.10
N HIS A 180 10.18 6.87 3.35
CA HIS A 180 11.07 7.96 3.70
C HIS A 180 12.53 7.51 3.70
N LYS A 181 13.38 8.11 2.87
CA LYS A 181 14.76 7.63 2.68
C LYS A 181 15.67 7.85 3.89
N GLU A 182 15.48 8.96 4.61
CA GLU A 182 16.32 9.31 5.79
C GLU A 182 15.71 8.91 7.13
N LYS A 183 14.41 9.18 7.35
CA LYS A 183 13.72 8.86 8.61
C LYS A 183 13.45 7.36 8.76
N GLU A 184 13.50 6.61 7.66
CA GLU A 184 13.27 5.16 7.60
C GLU A 184 11.85 4.76 8.02
N TYR A 185 10.87 5.56 7.60
CA TYR A 185 9.44 5.34 7.80
C TYR A 185 8.82 4.80 6.51
N VAL A 186 7.84 3.93 6.66
CA VAL A 186 7.00 3.48 5.54
C VAL A 186 5.57 3.80 5.87
N TYR A 187 4.91 4.45 4.92
CA TYR A 187 3.48 4.68 4.94
C TYR A 187 2.84 3.84 3.84
N HIS A 188 2.03 2.88 4.22
CA HIS A 188 1.30 1.98 3.33
C HIS A 188 -0.18 2.33 3.35
N LEU A 189 -0.73 2.62 2.17
CA LEU A 189 -2.16 2.81 1.98
C LEU A 189 -2.77 1.46 1.58
N CYS A 190 -3.48 0.83 2.51
CA CYS A 190 -4.01 -0.53 2.33
C CYS A 190 -5.28 -0.53 1.48
N ASN A 191 -6.29 0.26 1.89
CA ASN A 191 -7.60 0.37 1.26
C ASN A 191 -8.31 1.65 1.75
N ASP A 192 -9.64 1.65 1.75
CA ASP A 192 -10.48 2.81 2.02
C ASP A 192 -10.46 3.29 3.48
N GLU A 193 -10.10 2.43 4.44
CA GLU A 193 -10.17 2.74 5.86
C GLU A 193 -8.89 2.41 6.67
N TRP A 194 -7.91 1.70 6.09
CA TRP A 194 -6.71 1.27 6.79
C TRP A 194 -5.41 1.91 6.29
N ILE A 195 -4.53 2.27 7.24
CA ILE A 195 -3.14 2.65 6.97
C ILE A 195 -2.21 1.79 7.81
N ASP A 196 -1.15 1.26 7.20
CA ASP A 196 -0.03 0.68 7.95
C ASP A 196 1.15 1.65 8.00
N LEU A 197 1.73 1.79 9.19
CA LEU A 197 2.95 2.55 9.43
C LEU A 197 4.07 1.62 9.88
N SER A 198 5.21 1.60 9.19
CA SER A 198 6.38 0.81 9.58
C SER A 198 7.56 1.71 9.96
N PHE A 199 8.23 1.38 11.06
CA PHE A 199 9.32 2.16 11.62
C PHE A 199 10.57 1.30 11.85
N ASN A 200 11.71 1.71 11.29
CA ASN A 200 12.96 0.97 11.49
C ASN A 200 13.43 1.03 12.95
N LYS A 201 13.02 2.07 13.70
CA LYS A 201 13.45 2.35 15.07
C LYS A 201 12.31 2.13 16.06
N ASP A 202 12.53 1.30 17.07
CA ASP A 202 11.55 1.01 18.14
C ASP A 202 11.05 2.28 18.85
N LYS A 203 11.93 3.27 19.05
CA LYS A 203 11.55 4.53 19.69
C LYS A 203 10.49 5.29 18.89
N ASP A 204 10.59 5.28 17.56
CA ASP A 204 9.63 5.95 16.70
C ASP A 204 8.31 5.16 16.68
N LEU A 205 8.39 3.83 16.64
CA LEU A 205 7.22 2.96 16.80
C LEU A 205 6.43 3.29 18.06
N GLU A 206 7.07 3.30 19.24
CA GLU A 206 6.38 3.56 20.50
C GLU A 206 5.79 4.97 20.57
N LYS A 207 6.52 5.98 20.08
CA LYS A 207 6.03 7.36 19.98
C LYS A 207 4.73 7.45 19.14
N PHE A 208 4.72 6.80 17.97
CA PHE A 208 3.56 6.85 17.07
C PHE A 208 2.42 5.94 17.52
N LYS A 209 2.72 4.82 18.18
CA LYS A 209 1.71 3.99 18.85
C LYS A 209 0.98 4.76 19.94
N GLU A 210 1.70 5.49 20.78
CA GLU A 210 1.09 6.32 21.82
C GLU A 210 0.18 7.40 21.19
N LYS A 211 0.72 8.14 20.21
CA LYS A 211 0.02 9.23 19.52
C LYS A 211 -1.27 8.77 18.84
N TYR A 212 -1.27 7.61 18.18
CA TYR A 212 -2.42 7.10 17.42
C TYR A 212 -3.12 5.92 18.08
N SER A 213 -2.92 5.70 19.38
CA SER A 213 -3.51 4.61 20.17
C SER A 213 -5.01 4.42 19.99
N LYS A 214 -5.76 5.51 19.75
CA LYS A 214 -7.21 5.48 19.50
C LYS A 214 -7.61 4.86 18.16
N HIS A 215 -6.68 4.79 17.21
CA HIS A 215 -6.89 4.25 15.87
C HIS A 215 -6.25 2.86 15.70
N ILE A 216 -5.52 2.35 16.68
CA ILE A 216 -4.93 0.99 16.60
C ILE A 216 -6.05 -0.03 16.77
N ASP A 217 -6.13 -1.01 15.87
CA ASP A 217 -7.00 -2.19 16.00
C ASP A 217 -6.54 -3.11 17.13
#